data_AF-A0A2E1I4G3-F1
#
_entry.id   AF-A0A2E1I4G3-F1
#
_cell.length_a   1.000
_cell.length_b   1.000
_cell.length_c   1.000
_cell.angle_alpha   90.00
_cell.angle_beta   90.00
_cell.angle_gamma   90.00
#
_symmetry.space_group_name_H-M   'P 1'
#
loop_
_entity.id
_entity.type
_entity.pdbx_description
1 polymer ?
#
loop_
_entity_poly.entity_id
_entity_poly.type
_entity_poly.pdbx_seq_one_letter_code
_entity_poly.pdbx_strand_id
1 'polypeptide(L)'
;MSFRIEEKLYFKAENLNQFREFLTKKSAKKLHVPRIIKSLYFDNLNLDMYNDSIEGSVPRKKIRIREYPNSNDKKYYLEIKTSSVEGRFKTRKEIDQNDFNLFKSSGYLDSQYGTCLPNYHISYKREYSIIDDVRVSIDEDITYKNIKSNISFNDKNIIVELKTSAKKNLDELIKLFPFQRIRFSKYCFAVENLRQN
;
A
#
# COMPACT_ATOMS: atom_id res chain seq x y z
N MET A 1 10.60 -0.25 -17.39
CA MET A 1 10.29 0.33 -16.06
C MET A 1 9.79 1.75 -16.27
N SER A 2 8.75 2.22 -15.57
CA SER A 2 8.29 3.61 -15.72
C SER A 2 8.12 4.30 -14.37
N PHE A 3 8.77 5.45 -14.24
CA PHE A 3 8.55 6.39 -13.13
C PHE A 3 7.10 6.88 -13.16
N ARG A 4 6.53 7.06 -11.97
CA ARG A 4 5.15 7.51 -11.79
C ARG A 4 5.05 8.45 -10.60
N ILE A 5 4.16 9.42 -10.71
CA ILE A 5 3.73 10.22 -9.57
C ILE A 5 2.74 9.37 -8.77
N GLU A 6 2.96 9.27 -7.45
CA GLU A 6 2.07 8.59 -6.51
C GLU A 6 1.78 9.50 -5.31
N GLU A 7 0.59 10.09 -5.28
CA GLU A 7 0.11 10.93 -4.17
C GLU A 7 -0.97 10.23 -3.37
N LYS A 8 -1.09 10.55 -2.07
CA LYS A 8 -2.20 10.13 -1.24
C LYS A 8 -2.93 11.35 -0.72
N LEU A 9 -4.23 11.27 -0.64
CA LEU A 9 -5.09 12.35 -0.22
C LEU A 9 -5.62 12.07 1.19
N TYR A 10 -5.71 13.12 1.99
CA TYR A 10 -6.39 13.08 3.27
C TYR A 10 -7.90 13.09 3.04
N PHE A 11 -8.57 12.06 3.54
CA PHE A 11 -10.02 12.00 3.55
C PHE A 11 -10.49 11.40 4.85
N LYS A 12 -11.51 12.04 5.43
CA LYS A 12 -12.27 11.46 6.52
C LYS A 12 -13.33 10.53 5.95
N ALA A 13 -13.67 9.47 6.69
CA ALA A 13 -14.60 8.44 6.25
C ALA A 13 -15.99 9.01 5.91
N GLU A 14 -16.42 10.03 6.65
CA GLU A 14 -17.71 10.70 6.49
C GLU A 14 -17.81 11.41 5.12
N ASN A 15 -16.67 11.80 4.54
CA ASN A 15 -16.61 12.50 3.26
C ASN A 15 -16.51 11.56 2.05
N LEU A 16 -16.56 10.23 2.26
CA LEU A 16 -16.42 9.25 1.19
C LEU A 16 -17.49 9.40 0.11
N ASN A 17 -18.74 9.62 0.51
CA ASN A 17 -19.85 9.79 -0.44
C ASN A 17 -19.66 11.03 -1.30
N GLN A 18 -19.26 12.15 -0.68
CA GLN A 18 -18.92 13.39 -1.39
C GLN A 18 -17.76 13.17 -2.37
N PHE A 19 -16.76 12.38 -2.00
CA PHE A 19 -15.67 12.05 -2.91
C PHE A 19 -16.12 11.19 -4.09
N ARG A 20 -16.99 10.19 -3.87
CA ARG A 20 -17.58 9.39 -4.96
C ARG A 20 -18.46 10.24 -5.90
N GLU A 21 -19.22 11.18 -5.36
CA GLU A 21 -19.96 12.16 -6.17
C GLU A 21 -19.02 13.05 -6.98
N PHE A 22 -17.93 13.54 -6.38
CA PHE A 22 -16.90 14.30 -7.08
C PHE A 22 -16.32 13.50 -8.25
N LEU A 23 -15.99 12.22 -8.06
CA LEU A 23 -15.51 11.35 -9.13
C LEU A 23 -16.56 11.20 -10.26
N THR A 24 -17.82 11.01 -9.89
CA THR A 24 -18.94 10.91 -10.86
C THR A 24 -19.11 12.19 -11.67
N LYS A 25 -19.07 13.36 -11.01
CA LYS A 25 -19.15 14.68 -11.66
C LYS A 25 -17.97 14.94 -12.61
N LYS A 26 -16.82 14.33 -12.35
CA LYS A 26 -15.63 14.35 -13.22
C LYS A 26 -15.61 13.21 -14.25
N SER A 27 -16.74 12.52 -14.45
CA SER A 27 -16.89 11.44 -15.42
C SER A 27 -15.86 10.31 -15.26
N ALA A 28 -15.50 10.00 -14.01
CA ALA A 28 -14.56 8.94 -13.70
C ALA A 28 -15.06 7.58 -14.21
N LYS A 29 -14.19 6.83 -14.89
CA LYS A 29 -14.50 5.48 -15.39
C LYS A 29 -14.00 4.45 -14.39
N LYS A 30 -14.81 3.41 -14.11
CA LYS A 30 -14.36 2.26 -13.32
C LYS A 30 -13.35 1.45 -14.12
N LEU A 31 -12.21 1.11 -13.52
CA LEU A 31 -11.17 0.32 -14.19
C LEU A 31 -11.30 -1.18 -13.94
N HIS A 32 -11.64 -1.55 -12.71
CA HIS A 32 -11.68 -2.93 -12.25
C HIS A 32 -12.80 -3.11 -11.24
N VAL A 33 -13.28 -4.35 -11.12
CA VAL A 33 -14.19 -4.74 -10.05
C VAL A 33 -13.48 -4.54 -8.70
N PRO A 34 -14.17 -4.01 -7.67
CA PRO A 34 -13.63 -3.91 -6.33
C PRO A 34 -13.14 -5.27 -5.84
N ARG A 35 -11.99 -5.29 -5.16
CA ARG A 35 -11.41 -6.55 -4.66
C ARG A 35 -10.75 -6.37 -3.30
N ILE A 36 -10.71 -7.46 -2.55
CA ILE A 36 -9.97 -7.53 -1.29
C ILE A 36 -8.50 -7.73 -1.63
N ILE A 37 -7.64 -6.97 -0.94
CA ILE A 37 -6.20 -7.13 -1.02
C ILE A 37 -5.71 -7.45 0.37
N LYS A 38 -4.97 -8.54 0.51
CA LYS A 38 -4.31 -8.90 1.77
C LYS A 38 -2.81 -8.96 1.54
N SER A 39 -2.05 -8.43 2.49
CA SER A 39 -0.58 -8.38 2.39
C SER A 39 0.04 -8.73 3.73
N LEU A 40 1.01 -9.63 3.68
CA LEU A 40 1.92 -9.98 4.78
C LEU A 40 3.18 -9.14 4.65
N TYR A 41 3.46 -8.25 5.60
CA TYR A 41 4.66 -7.41 5.60
C TYR A 41 5.81 -8.06 6.37
N PHE A 42 7.02 -7.81 5.89
CA PHE A 42 8.26 -8.29 6.48
C PHE A 42 9.14 -7.10 6.86
N ASP A 43 9.81 -7.21 7.99
CA ASP A 43 10.86 -6.28 8.44
C ASP A 43 11.79 -7.04 9.39
N ASN A 44 12.98 -6.51 9.63
CA ASN A 44 13.92 -7.11 10.56
C ASN A 44 13.50 -6.86 12.03
N LEU A 45 14.24 -7.45 12.97
CA LEU A 45 13.92 -7.34 14.41
C LEU A 45 13.97 -5.91 14.93
N ASN A 46 14.79 -5.05 14.32
CA ASN A 46 14.96 -3.65 14.68
C ASN A 46 13.89 -2.74 14.07
N LEU A 47 13.05 -3.28 13.18
CA LEU A 47 12.07 -2.54 12.38
C LEU A 47 12.73 -1.43 11.54
N ASP A 48 13.88 -1.74 10.94
CA ASP A 48 14.67 -0.74 10.21
C ASP A 48 13.92 -0.20 8.98
N MET A 49 13.12 -1.01 8.27
CA MET A 49 12.30 -0.48 7.17
C MET A 49 11.22 0.50 7.65
N TYR A 50 10.68 0.26 8.84
CA TYR A 50 9.79 1.21 9.50
C TYR A 50 10.52 2.50 9.86
N ASN A 51 11.66 2.41 10.57
CA ASN A 51 12.44 3.55 11.03
C ASN A 51 12.86 4.44 9.84
N ASP A 52 13.45 3.85 8.80
CA ASP A 52 13.79 4.53 7.55
C ASP A 52 12.57 5.21 6.91
N SER A 53 11.40 4.57 6.98
CA SER A 53 10.17 5.10 6.43
C SER A 53 9.53 6.18 7.29
N ILE A 54 9.89 6.37 8.55
CA ILE A 54 9.46 7.50 9.37
C ILE A 54 10.42 8.67 9.13
N GLU A 55 11.72 8.42 9.30
CA GLU A 55 12.80 9.40 9.10
C GLU A 55 12.84 9.94 7.67
N GLY A 56 12.41 9.13 6.69
CA GLY A 56 12.49 9.51 5.28
C GLY A 56 13.81 9.13 4.61
N SER A 57 14.66 8.38 5.30
CA SER A 57 15.93 7.84 4.83
C SER A 57 15.76 7.05 3.52
N VAL A 58 16.74 7.21 2.63
CA VAL A 58 16.82 6.51 1.32
C VAL A 58 18.25 6.01 1.10
N PRO A 59 18.45 4.86 0.44
CA PRO A 59 17.43 3.97 -0.09
C PRO A 59 16.70 3.21 1.01
N ARG A 60 15.39 3.02 0.87
CA ARG A 60 14.59 2.21 1.79
C ARG A 60 13.67 1.25 1.08
N LYS A 61 13.33 0.12 1.71
CA LYS A 61 12.45 -0.89 1.13
C LYS A 61 11.18 -1.11 1.94
N LYS A 62 10.19 -1.73 1.30
CA LYS A 62 9.07 -2.41 1.95
C LYS A 62 8.89 -3.76 1.28
N ILE A 63 9.00 -4.81 2.07
CA ILE A 63 8.89 -6.19 1.60
C ILE A 63 7.55 -6.75 2.06
N ARG A 64 6.83 -7.36 1.12
CA ARG A 64 5.55 -8.00 1.43
C ARG A 64 5.23 -9.14 0.49
N ILE A 65 4.44 -10.09 0.98
CA ILE A 65 3.72 -11.03 0.12
C ILE A 65 2.28 -10.57 0.03
N ARG A 66 1.78 -10.39 -1.19
CA ARG A 66 0.41 -9.97 -1.48
C ARG A 66 -0.39 -11.12 -2.08
N GLU A 67 -1.63 -11.24 -1.65
CA GLU A 67 -2.65 -12.12 -2.20
C GLU A 67 -3.95 -11.33 -2.47
N TYR A 68 -4.83 -11.92 -3.27
CA TYR A 68 -6.16 -11.37 -3.58
C TYR A 68 -7.24 -12.35 -3.12
N PRO A 69 -7.63 -12.31 -1.83
CA PRO A 69 -8.66 -13.19 -1.30
C PRO A 69 -9.96 -13.04 -2.09
N ASN A 70 -10.70 -14.14 -2.22
CA ASN A 70 -12.00 -14.19 -2.89
C ASN A 70 -11.96 -13.77 -4.37
N SER A 71 -10.78 -13.81 -5.00
CA SER A 71 -10.61 -13.61 -6.44
C SER A 71 -10.22 -14.92 -7.12
N ASN A 72 -10.40 -14.98 -8.44
CA ASN A 72 -9.93 -16.12 -9.25
C ASN A 72 -8.39 -16.24 -9.26
N ASP A 73 -7.69 -15.16 -8.87
CA ASP A 73 -6.23 -15.14 -8.75
C ASP A 73 -5.82 -15.68 -7.38
N LYS A 74 -5.47 -16.98 -7.35
CA LYS A 74 -5.01 -17.71 -6.16
C LYS A 74 -3.49 -17.63 -5.94
N LYS A 75 -2.80 -16.73 -6.65
CA LYS A 75 -1.35 -16.64 -6.62
C LYS A 75 -0.86 -15.75 -5.49
N TYR A 76 0.36 -16.03 -5.02
CA TYR A 76 1.07 -15.16 -4.09
C TYR A 76 2.09 -14.31 -4.83
N TYR A 77 2.24 -13.06 -4.41
CA TYR A 77 3.15 -12.12 -5.02
C TYR A 77 4.11 -11.55 -4.00
N LEU A 78 5.36 -12.00 -4.04
CA LEU A 78 6.45 -11.34 -3.32
C LEU A 78 6.73 -10.00 -4.02
N GLU A 79 6.42 -8.91 -3.33
CA GLU A 79 6.62 -7.55 -3.80
C GLU A 79 7.65 -6.84 -2.93
N ILE A 80 8.65 -6.26 -3.57
CA ILE A 80 9.63 -5.39 -2.92
C ILE A 80 9.47 -4.00 -3.54
N LYS A 81 9.15 -3.02 -2.70
CA LYS A 81 9.09 -1.62 -3.08
C LYS A 81 10.31 -0.91 -2.57
N THR A 82 11.13 -0.36 -3.45
CA THR A 82 12.31 0.43 -3.11
C THR A 82 12.02 1.90 -3.37
N SER A 83 12.36 2.76 -2.42
CA SER A 83 12.41 4.21 -2.60
C SER A 83 13.86 4.65 -2.47
N SER A 84 14.43 5.20 -3.52
CA SER A 84 15.80 5.71 -3.58
C SER A 84 15.79 7.20 -3.98
N VAL A 85 16.98 7.80 -4.07
CA VAL A 85 17.13 9.20 -4.53
C VAL A 85 16.72 9.37 -6.00
N GLU A 86 16.90 8.34 -6.81
CA GLU A 86 16.55 8.31 -8.23
C GLU A 86 15.06 8.07 -8.46
N GLY A 87 14.32 7.60 -7.44
CA GLY A 87 12.87 7.42 -7.50
C GLY A 87 12.38 6.16 -6.81
N ARG A 88 11.17 5.72 -7.21
CA ARG A 88 10.50 4.56 -6.62
C ARG A 88 10.41 3.42 -7.61
N PHE A 89 10.82 2.24 -7.16
CA PHE A 89 10.82 1.00 -7.94
C PHE A 89 10.00 -0.07 -7.23
N LYS A 90 9.41 -0.98 -8.01
CA LYS A 90 8.72 -2.14 -7.47
C LYS A 90 9.08 -3.38 -8.29
N THR A 91 9.58 -4.40 -7.62
CA THR A 91 9.68 -5.76 -8.18
C THR A 91 8.50 -6.59 -7.70
N ARG A 92 8.11 -7.55 -8.53
CA ARG A 92 7.03 -8.51 -8.23
C ARG A 92 7.46 -9.87 -8.77
N LYS A 93 7.51 -10.86 -7.89
CA LYS A 93 7.73 -12.26 -8.24
C LYS A 93 6.49 -13.06 -7.82
N GLU A 94 5.97 -13.87 -8.73
CA GLU A 94 4.96 -14.88 -8.39
C GLU A 94 5.64 -16.02 -7.64
N ILE A 95 5.04 -16.45 -6.53
CA ILE A 95 5.53 -17.55 -5.70
C ILE A 95 4.39 -18.53 -5.45
N ASP A 96 4.73 -19.78 -5.18
CA ASP A 96 3.75 -20.81 -4.86
C ASP A 96 3.40 -20.85 -3.37
N GLN A 97 2.55 -21.80 -2.99
CA GLN A 97 2.13 -22.00 -1.60
C GLN A 97 3.27 -22.45 -0.68
N ASN A 98 4.24 -23.23 -1.21
CA ASN A 98 5.36 -23.75 -0.43
C ASN A 98 6.33 -22.62 -0.09
N ASP A 99 6.66 -21.79 -1.08
CA ASP A 99 7.44 -20.56 -0.90
C ASP A 99 6.76 -19.62 0.10
N PHE A 100 5.45 -19.41 -0.02
CA PHE A 100 4.71 -18.58 0.93
C PHE A 100 4.81 -19.11 2.36
N ASN A 101 4.63 -20.42 2.56
CA ASN A 101 4.72 -21.06 3.86
C ASN A 101 6.14 -20.93 4.43
N LEU A 102 7.17 -21.14 3.60
CA LEU A 102 8.57 -20.98 3.97
C LEU A 102 8.87 -19.55 4.42
N PHE A 103 8.52 -18.53 3.63
CA PHE A 103 8.74 -17.14 4.03
C PHE A 103 7.95 -16.79 5.29
N LYS A 104 6.74 -17.33 5.44
CA LYS A 104 5.92 -17.11 6.65
C LYS A 104 6.50 -17.76 7.91
N SER A 105 7.25 -18.87 7.81
CA SER A 105 7.89 -19.49 8.98
C SER A 105 9.29 -18.95 9.24
N SER A 106 10.06 -18.69 8.18
CA SER A 106 11.51 -18.46 8.26
C SER A 106 11.91 -17.03 7.91
N GLY A 107 10.99 -16.21 7.39
CA GLY A 107 11.28 -14.86 6.93
C GLY A 107 11.88 -14.80 5.53
N TYR A 108 12.27 -13.60 5.12
CA TYR A 108 12.89 -13.29 3.83
C TYR A 108 14.27 -12.67 4.07
N LEU A 109 15.30 -13.16 3.39
CA LEU A 109 16.65 -12.62 3.47
C LEU A 109 16.82 -11.48 2.46
N ASP A 110 16.97 -10.24 2.94
CA ASP A 110 17.24 -9.06 2.14
C ASP A 110 18.69 -8.60 2.26
N SER A 111 19.28 -8.12 1.17
CA SER A 111 20.67 -7.68 1.13
C SER A 111 20.96 -6.42 1.96
N GLN A 112 19.96 -5.57 2.20
CA GLN A 112 20.10 -4.33 2.95
C GLN A 112 19.67 -4.50 4.41
N TYR A 113 18.56 -5.21 4.65
CA TYR A 113 17.96 -5.32 5.98
C TYR A 113 18.26 -6.64 6.70
N GLY A 114 18.97 -7.57 6.05
CA GLY A 114 19.24 -8.90 6.58
C GLY A 114 17.97 -9.75 6.66
N THR A 115 17.85 -10.55 7.71
CA THR A 115 16.68 -11.43 7.93
C THR A 115 15.46 -10.61 8.31
N CYS A 116 14.48 -10.57 7.40
CA CYS A 116 13.22 -9.88 7.58
C CYS A 116 12.11 -10.88 7.92
N LEU A 117 11.58 -10.80 9.14
CA LEU A 117 10.56 -11.70 9.64
C LEU A 117 9.14 -11.19 9.31
N PRO A 118 8.15 -12.08 9.20
CA PRO A 118 6.76 -11.68 9.00
C PRO A 118 6.19 -11.01 10.24
N ASN A 119 5.59 -9.83 10.05
CA ASN A 119 5.22 -8.94 11.16
C ASN A 119 3.71 -8.65 11.20
N TYR A 120 3.18 -8.09 10.12
CA TYR A 120 1.79 -7.62 10.08
C TYR A 120 1.06 -8.11 8.85
N HIS A 121 -0.18 -8.55 9.06
CA HIS A 121 -1.17 -8.68 7.99
C HIS A 121 -1.97 -7.39 7.86
N ILE A 122 -2.10 -6.91 6.62
CA ILE A 122 -2.93 -5.75 6.30
C ILE A 122 -3.89 -6.15 5.19
N SER A 123 -5.18 -6.02 5.45
CA SER A 123 -6.27 -6.30 4.52
C SER A 123 -7.10 -5.06 4.28
N TYR A 124 -7.64 -4.88 3.07
CA TYR A 124 -8.55 -3.79 2.74
C TYR A 124 -9.31 -4.09 1.45
N LYS A 125 -10.46 -3.45 1.29
CA LYS A 125 -11.22 -3.43 0.04
C LYS A 125 -10.74 -2.26 -0.81
N ARG A 126 -10.39 -2.52 -2.07
CA ARG A 126 -9.93 -1.49 -3.00
C ARG A 126 -10.87 -1.31 -4.19
N GLU A 127 -11.25 -0.06 -4.43
CA GLU A 127 -11.94 0.38 -5.65
C GLU A 127 -10.95 1.08 -6.59
N TYR A 128 -11.22 1.01 -7.90
CA TYR A 128 -10.39 1.61 -8.94
C TYR A 128 -11.22 2.44 -9.91
N SER A 129 -10.83 3.69 -10.09
CA SER A 129 -11.35 4.56 -11.13
C SER A 129 -10.22 5.26 -11.86
N ILE A 130 -10.55 5.85 -13.00
CA ILE A 130 -9.66 6.69 -13.80
C ILE A 130 -10.39 7.96 -14.21
N ILE A 131 -9.72 9.09 -14.07
CA ILE A 131 -10.14 10.39 -14.61
C ILE A 131 -9.00 10.82 -15.53
N ASP A 132 -9.29 11.00 -16.81
CA ASP A 132 -8.29 11.24 -17.85
C ASP A 132 -7.16 10.20 -17.83
N ASP A 133 -5.94 10.61 -17.47
CA ASP A 133 -4.76 9.77 -17.32
C ASP A 133 -4.40 9.48 -15.84
N VAL A 134 -5.22 9.94 -14.89
CA VAL A 134 -4.99 9.78 -13.45
C VAL A 134 -5.83 8.63 -12.92
N ARG A 135 -5.15 7.57 -12.49
CA ARG A 135 -5.78 6.46 -11.77
C ARG A 135 -6.00 6.85 -10.32
N VAL A 136 -7.23 6.70 -9.86
CA VAL A 136 -7.62 6.87 -8.47
C VAL A 136 -7.91 5.49 -7.88
N SER A 137 -7.40 5.23 -6.68
CA SER A 137 -7.81 4.08 -5.88
C SER A 137 -8.27 4.50 -4.50
N ILE A 138 -9.36 3.92 -4.04
CA ILE A 138 -9.93 4.14 -2.72
C ILE A 138 -9.78 2.83 -1.95
N ASP A 139 -9.11 2.90 -0.80
CA ASP A 139 -8.99 1.78 0.14
C ASP A 139 -9.91 2.02 1.34
N GLU A 140 -10.78 1.05 1.60
CA GLU A 140 -11.77 1.03 2.68
C GLU A 140 -11.64 -0.28 3.48
N ASP A 141 -12.31 -0.33 4.64
CA ASP A 141 -12.35 -1.48 5.54
C ASP A 141 -10.93 -2.01 5.83
N ILE A 142 -10.04 -1.10 6.23
CA ILE A 142 -8.63 -1.45 6.42
C ILE A 142 -8.48 -2.15 7.77
N THR A 143 -8.10 -3.41 7.73
CA THR A 143 -7.77 -4.20 8.93
C THR A 143 -6.27 -4.39 9.02
N TYR A 144 -5.73 -4.10 10.19
CA TYR A 144 -4.35 -4.36 10.57
C TYR A 144 -4.32 -5.48 11.59
N LYS A 145 -3.39 -6.42 11.45
CA LYS A 145 -3.24 -7.54 12.38
C LYS A 145 -1.77 -7.80 12.66
N ASN A 146 -1.39 -7.79 13.93
CA ASN A 146 -0.07 -8.24 14.38
C ASN A 146 -0.06 -9.77 14.39
N ILE A 147 0.94 -10.38 13.76
CA ILE A 147 1.00 -11.84 13.60
C ILE A 147 1.47 -12.53 14.88
N LYS A 148 2.33 -11.87 15.65
CA LYS A 148 2.87 -12.41 16.90
C LYS A 148 1.83 -12.36 18.02
N SER A 149 1.23 -11.19 18.24
CA SER A 149 0.25 -11.02 19.33
C SER A 149 -1.18 -11.38 18.94
N ASN A 150 -1.44 -11.61 17.64
CA ASN A 150 -2.76 -11.87 17.07
C ASN A 150 -3.78 -10.72 17.26
N ILE A 151 -3.35 -9.56 17.78
CA ILE A 151 -4.18 -8.36 17.95
C ILE A 151 -4.53 -7.78 16.58
N SER A 152 -5.80 -7.43 16.40
CA SER A 152 -6.31 -6.77 15.21
C SER A 152 -6.88 -5.39 15.51
N PHE A 153 -6.67 -4.45 14.61
CA PHE A 153 -7.27 -3.12 14.61
C PHE A 153 -8.01 -2.88 13.29
N ASN A 154 -9.27 -2.47 13.39
CA ASN A 154 -10.08 -2.06 12.24
C ASN A 154 -10.07 -0.54 12.15
N ASP A 155 -9.51 -0.04 11.06
CA ASP A 155 -9.37 1.37 10.80
C ASP A 155 -10.56 1.85 9.98
N LYS A 156 -11.27 2.83 10.54
CA LYS A 156 -12.40 3.48 9.88
C LYS A 156 -11.96 4.48 8.81
N ASN A 157 -10.67 4.86 8.81
CA ASN A 157 -10.16 5.81 7.83
C ASN A 157 -10.14 5.21 6.41
N ILE A 158 -10.31 6.10 5.44
CA ILE A 158 -10.20 5.76 4.02
C ILE A 158 -8.90 6.31 3.46
N ILE A 159 -8.28 5.56 2.55
CA ILE A 159 -7.04 6.02 1.90
C ILE A 159 -7.28 6.14 0.40
N VAL A 160 -7.26 7.38 -0.07
CA VAL A 160 -7.32 7.70 -1.50
C VAL A 160 -5.90 7.87 -2.03
N GLU A 161 -5.58 7.19 -3.12
CA GLU A 161 -4.28 7.24 -3.78
C GLU A 161 -4.45 7.62 -5.27
N LEU A 162 -3.70 8.62 -5.71
CA LEU A 162 -3.63 9.09 -7.11
C LEU A 162 -2.35 8.55 -7.76
N LYS A 163 -2.47 8.07 -9.00
CA LYS A 163 -1.35 7.54 -9.79
C LYS A 163 -1.42 7.99 -11.23
N THR A 164 -0.35 8.61 -11.70
CA THR A 164 -0.22 9.07 -13.09
C THR A 164 1.24 8.95 -13.57
N SER A 165 1.47 9.21 -14.85
CA SER A 165 2.78 9.29 -15.48
C SER A 165 3.67 10.30 -14.76
N ALA A 166 4.98 10.04 -14.68
CA ALA A 166 5.95 11.01 -14.17
C ALA A 166 6.03 12.30 -15.00
N LYS A 167 5.52 12.30 -16.24
CA LYS A 167 5.46 13.48 -17.11
C LYS A 167 4.24 14.38 -16.86
N LYS A 168 3.31 13.96 -16.00
CA LYS A 168 2.09 14.74 -15.72
C LYS A 168 2.47 16.05 -15.02
N ASN A 169 1.88 17.15 -15.46
CA ASN A 169 2.03 18.44 -14.81
C ASN A 169 1.41 18.38 -13.40
N LEU A 170 2.19 18.74 -12.38
CA LEU A 170 1.74 18.69 -10.98
C LEU A 170 0.65 19.72 -10.67
N ASP A 171 0.72 20.92 -11.26
CA ASP A 171 -0.31 21.95 -11.05
C ASP A 171 -1.64 21.52 -11.65
N GLU A 172 -1.65 20.86 -12.80
CA GLU A 172 -2.85 20.23 -13.36
C GLU A 172 -3.41 19.16 -12.44
N LEU A 173 -2.54 18.31 -11.87
CA LEU A 173 -2.96 17.27 -10.93
C LEU A 173 -3.56 17.87 -9.65
N ILE A 174 -2.98 18.96 -9.15
CA ILE A 174 -3.47 19.70 -7.98
C ILE A 174 -4.81 20.38 -8.27
N LYS A 175 -4.96 21.01 -9.43
CA LYS A 175 -6.23 21.60 -9.88
C LYS A 175 -7.32 20.54 -10.08
N LEU A 176 -6.95 19.39 -10.63
CA LEU A 176 -7.88 18.30 -10.87
C LEU A 176 -8.33 17.65 -9.56
N PHE A 177 -7.44 17.51 -8.58
CA PHE A 177 -7.73 16.96 -7.26
C PHE A 177 -7.34 17.96 -6.16
N PRO A 178 -8.17 18.96 -5.84
CA PRO A 178 -7.83 20.03 -4.90
C PRO A 178 -7.99 19.59 -3.42
N PHE A 179 -7.47 18.43 -3.07
CA PHE A 179 -7.55 17.85 -1.73
C PHE A 179 -6.20 17.89 -1.02
N GLN A 180 -6.19 17.88 0.31
CA GLN A 180 -4.95 17.87 1.07
C GLN A 180 -4.15 16.59 0.78
N ARG A 181 -2.85 16.71 0.48
CA ARG A 181 -1.94 15.58 0.30
C ARG A 181 -1.39 15.14 1.65
N ILE A 182 -1.19 13.82 1.81
CA ILE A 182 -0.58 13.25 3.00
C ILE A 182 0.50 12.23 2.65
N ARG A 183 1.51 12.14 3.53
CA ARG A 183 2.41 11.00 3.58
C ARG A 183 1.76 9.92 4.41
N PHE A 184 1.37 8.81 3.78
CA PHE A 184 0.76 7.69 4.50
C PHE A 184 1.30 6.34 4.03
N SER A 185 1.52 5.46 5.01
CA SER A 185 1.96 4.09 4.82
C SER A 185 1.15 3.19 5.74
N LYS A 186 0.32 2.32 5.15
CA LYS A 186 -0.41 1.27 5.89
C LYS A 186 0.53 0.45 6.78
N TYR A 187 1.73 0.12 6.30
CA TYR A 187 2.72 -0.61 7.09
C TYR A 187 3.18 0.16 8.33
N CYS A 188 3.47 1.46 8.18
CA CYS A 188 3.96 2.27 9.30
C CYS A 188 2.85 2.48 10.33
N PHE A 189 1.64 2.73 9.84
CA PHE A 189 0.45 2.83 10.69
C PHE A 189 0.22 1.54 11.50
N ALA A 190 0.42 0.36 10.89
CA ALA A 190 0.33 -0.91 11.60
C ALA A 190 1.35 -1.02 12.73
N VAL A 191 2.60 -0.62 12.48
CA VAL A 191 3.66 -0.61 13.50
C VAL A 191 3.29 0.35 14.63
N GLU A 192 2.95 1.59 14.33
CA GLU A 192 2.62 2.63 15.32
C GLU A 192 1.44 2.24 16.23
N ASN A 193 0.43 1.56 15.70
CA ASN A 193 -0.81 1.26 16.43
C ASN A 193 -0.84 -0.14 17.06
N LEU A 194 -0.01 -1.08 16.60
CA LEU A 194 -0.04 -2.49 17.03
C LEU A 194 1.31 -3.02 17.51
N ARG A 195 2.35 -2.18 17.59
CA ARG A 195 3.58 -2.55 18.28
C ARG A 195 3.29 -2.65 19.78
N GLN A 196 3.65 -3.79 20.36
CA GLN A 196 3.73 -3.93 21.81
C GLN A 196 5.14 -3.48 22.22
N ASN A 197 5.23 -2.70 23.31
CA ASN A 197 6.50 -2.36 23.94
C ASN A 197 7.17 -3.62 24.49
#